data_AF-A0A4P7X060-F1
#
_entry.id   AF-A0A4P7X060-F1
#
_cell.length_a   1.000
_cell.length_b   1.000
_cell.length_c   1.000
_cell.angle_alpha   90.00
_cell.angle_beta   90.00
_cell.angle_gamma   90.00
#
_symmetry.space_group_name_H-M   'P 1'
#
loop_
_entity.id
_entity.type
_entity.pdbx_description
1 polymer ?
#
loop_
_entity_poly.entity_id
_entity_poly.type
_entity_poly.pdbx_seq_one_letter_code
_entity_poly.pdbx_strand_id
1 'polypeptide(L)'
;MSNRVEGFFKSELFCYRQWDRQVSDNLLSEILKGIEPNSCNTLLIVSRNVLKKTNKNINEELFIKVDNKTLITCFYCQFQEYLVTKRVQKYLIIDNI
;
A
#
# COMPACT_ATOMS: atom_id res chain seq x y z
N MET A 1 7.43 16.42 -6.96
CA MET A 1 6.70 15.49 -6.08
C MET A 1 7.47 15.37 -4.78
N SER A 2 6.80 15.43 -3.64
CA SER A 2 7.45 15.15 -2.35
C SER A 2 7.88 13.69 -2.32
N ASN A 3 9.13 13.42 -1.92
CA ASN A 3 9.64 12.07 -1.69
C ASN A 3 9.12 11.46 -0.37
N ARG A 4 8.13 12.09 0.26
CA ARG A 4 7.51 11.63 1.51
C ARG A 4 6.00 11.78 1.51
N VAL A 5 5.32 10.84 2.17
CA VAL A 5 3.87 10.84 2.45
C VAL A 5 3.66 10.28 3.87
N GLU A 6 2.98 11.00 4.76
CA GLU A 6 2.71 10.59 6.16
C GLU A 6 3.93 10.05 6.93
N GLY A 7 5.10 10.67 6.72
CA GLY A 7 6.35 10.25 7.37
C GLY A 7 7.02 9.02 6.75
N PHE A 8 6.42 8.41 5.71
CA PHE A 8 7.05 7.39 4.88
C PHE A 8 7.86 8.02 3.75
N PHE A 9 9.00 7.43 3.43
CA PHE A 9 9.85 7.80 2.30
C PHE A 9 9.46 7.00 1.06
N LYS A 10 9.48 7.61 -0.12
CA LYS A 10 9.35 6.88 -1.38
C LYS A 10 10.73 6.46 -1.85
N SER A 11 10.92 5.17 -2.06
CA SER A 11 12.12 4.67 -2.74
C SER A 11 12.14 5.13 -4.20
N GLU A 12 13.32 5.07 -4.85
CA GLU A 12 13.40 5.29 -6.30
C GLU A 12 12.50 4.31 -7.07
N LEU A 13 12.40 3.06 -6.59
CA LEU A 13 11.50 2.08 -7.18
C LEU A 13 10.05 2.57 -7.12
N PHE A 14 9.63 3.18 -6.01
CA PHE A 14 8.29 3.75 -5.88
C PHE A 14 8.11 4.99 -6.77
N CYS A 15 9.11 5.87 -6.87
CA CYS A 15 8.98 7.08 -7.67
C CYS A 15 8.97 6.82 -9.18
N TYR A 16 9.73 5.83 -9.65
CA TYR A 16 9.99 5.64 -11.08
C TYR A 16 9.51 4.31 -11.65
N ARG A 17 9.29 3.29 -10.81
CA ARG A 17 8.97 1.91 -11.19
C ARG A 17 7.84 1.31 -10.35
N GLN A 18 6.99 2.15 -9.78
CA GLN A 18 5.78 1.71 -9.12
C GLN A 18 4.93 0.96 -10.12
N TRP A 19 4.44 -0.21 -9.70
CA TRP A 19 3.65 -1.09 -10.56
C TRP A 19 2.38 -0.42 -11.04
N ASP A 20 1.68 0.27 -10.13
CA ASP A 20 0.49 1.04 -10.47
C ASP A 20 0.68 2.53 -10.23
N ARG A 21 0.76 3.29 -11.33
CA ARG A 21 0.98 4.76 -11.30
C ARG A 21 -0.28 5.57 -11.04
N GLN A 22 -1.45 4.93 -10.93
CA GLN A 22 -2.71 5.62 -10.63
C GLN A 22 -2.88 5.86 -9.12
N VAL A 23 -2.05 5.24 -8.28
CA VAL A 23 -2.08 5.45 -6.83
C VAL A 23 -1.52 6.82 -6.48
N SER A 24 -2.41 7.71 -6.03
CA SER A 24 -2.07 9.10 -5.71
C SER A 24 -1.52 9.26 -4.29
N ASP A 25 -0.74 10.32 -4.08
CA ASP A 25 -0.22 10.69 -2.76
C ASP A 25 -1.34 10.97 -1.75
N ASN A 26 -2.48 11.49 -2.21
CA ASN A 26 -3.64 11.76 -1.35
C ASN A 26 -4.24 10.45 -0.82
N LEU A 27 -4.41 9.44 -1.68
CA LEU A 27 -4.87 8.11 -1.29
C LEU A 27 -3.89 7.46 -0.30
N LEU A 28 -2.59 7.55 -0.59
CA LEU A 28 -1.56 7.04 0.31
C LEU A 28 -1.57 7.77 1.65
N SER A 29 -1.81 9.07 1.66
CA SER A 29 -1.87 9.85 2.90
C SER A 29 -3.03 9.42 3.78
N GLU A 30 -4.22 9.20 3.21
CA GLU A 30 -5.36 8.69 3.98
C GLU A 30 -5.11 7.30 4.56
N ILE A 31 -4.52 6.40 3.76
CA ILE A 31 -4.28 5.01 4.16
C ILE A 31 -3.16 4.90 5.19
N LEU A 32 -2.08 5.64 5.01
CA LEU A 32 -0.89 5.56 5.87
C LEU A 32 -1.06 6.36 7.17
N LYS A 33 -2.12 7.18 7.27
CA LYS A 33 -2.44 7.93 8.48
C LYS A 33 -2.69 6.98 9.65
N GLY A 34 -1.86 7.06 10.68
CA GLY A 34 -1.98 6.20 11.86
C GLY A 34 -1.35 4.81 11.71
N ILE A 35 -0.72 4.50 10.57
CA ILE A 35 0.08 3.29 10.44
C ILE A 35 1.42 3.50 11.12
N GLU A 36 1.64 2.81 12.23
CA GLU A 36 2.94 2.81 12.86
C GLU A 36 3.97 2.10 11.97
N PRO A 37 5.10 2.76 11.70
CA PRO A 37 6.12 2.17 10.85
C PRO A 37 6.83 1.02 11.57
N ASN A 38 6.63 -0.18 11.04
CA ASN A 38 7.39 -1.35 11.47
C ASN A 38 8.81 -1.35 10.88
N SER A 39 9.77 -1.89 11.64
CA SER A 39 11.18 -2.00 11.26
C SER A 39 11.48 -3.08 10.22
N CYS A 40 10.47 -3.77 9.70
CA CYS A 40 10.63 -4.91 8.80
C CYS A 40 9.77 -4.79 7.54
N ASN A 41 10.25 -5.42 6.47
CA ASN A 41 9.53 -5.63 5.21
C ASN A 41 8.13 -6.22 5.45
N THR A 42 7.13 -5.35 5.35
CA THR A 42 5.73 -5.61 5.63
C THR A 42 4.91 -5.29 4.38
N LEU A 43 3.95 -6.15 4.08
CA LEU A 43 2.96 -5.87 3.05
C LEU A 43 1.69 -5.33 3.70
N LEU A 44 1.34 -4.09 3.40
CA LEU A 44 0.05 -3.53 3.77
C LEU A 44 -0.97 -3.94 2.70
N ILE A 45 -2.11 -4.47 3.13
CA ILE A 45 -3.18 -4.92 2.26
C ILE A 45 -4.40 -4.10 2.62
N VAL A 46 -4.73 -3.13 1.78
CA VAL A 46 -5.86 -2.23 1.98
C VAL A 46 -7.08 -2.88 1.37
N SER A 47 -8.09 -3.13 2.21
CA SER A 47 -9.30 -3.78 1.76
C SER A 47 -10.05 -2.94 0.73
N ARG A 48 -10.75 -3.62 -0.18
CA ARG A 48 -11.66 -2.96 -1.13
C ARG A 48 -12.71 -2.08 -0.46
N ASN A 49 -13.12 -2.38 0.78
CA ASN A 49 -14.10 -1.60 1.51
C ASN A 49 -13.55 -0.23 1.90
N VAL A 50 -12.29 -0.20 2.37
CA VAL A 50 -11.56 1.05 2.64
C VAL A 50 -11.37 1.83 1.35
N LEU A 51 -10.91 1.16 0.28
CA LEU A 51 -10.70 1.81 -1.01
C LEU A 51 -11.99 2.38 -1.60
N LYS A 52 -13.14 1.72 -1.42
CA LYS A 52 -14.45 2.23 -1.88
C LYS A 52 -14.91 3.48 -1.14
N LYS A 53 -14.51 3.64 0.13
CA LYS A 53 -14.80 4.87 0.90
C LYS A 53 -13.99 6.05 0.38
N THR A 54 -12.72 5.82 0.02
CA THR A 54 -11.83 6.87 -0.51
C THR A 54 -11.98 7.09 -2.02
N ASN A 55 -12.36 6.06 -2.78
CA ASN A 55 -12.41 6.09 -4.24
C ASN A 55 -13.53 5.20 -4.81
N LYS A 56 -14.43 5.76 -5.61
CA LYS A 56 -15.74 5.12 -5.90
C LYS A 56 -15.71 3.88 -6.80
N ASN A 57 -14.60 3.57 -7.50
CA ASN A 57 -14.60 2.59 -8.60
C ASN A 57 -13.58 1.43 -8.49
N ILE A 58 -13.05 1.14 -7.31
CA ILE A 58 -12.04 0.08 -7.15
C ILE A 58 -12.69 -1.20 -6.61
N ASN A 59 -12.55 -2.30 -7.35
CA ASN A 59 -13.04 -3.63 -6.95
C ASN A 59 -11.93 -4.60 -6.49
N GLU A 60 -10.71 -4.09 -6.35
CA GLU A 60 -9.51 -4.83 -5.97
C GLU A 60 -9.00 -4.33 -4.61
N GLU A 61 -8.11 -5.09 -3.98
CA GLU A 61 -7.35 -4.66 -2.81
C GLU A 61 -6.07 -3.93 -3.25
N LEU A 62 -5.62 -2.94 -2.47
CA LEU A 62 -4.37 -2.23 -2.73
C LEU A 62 -3.27 -2.82 -1.87
N PHE A 63 -2.23 -3.31 -2.51
CA PHE A 63 -1.06 -3.86 -1.87
C PHE A 63 0.03 -2.81 -1.84
N ILE A 64 0.56 -2.50 -0.67
CA ILE A 64 1.65 -1.54 -0.48
C ILE A 64 2.79 -2.26 0.21
N LYS A 65 3.94 -2.36 -0.47
CA LYS A 65 5.15 -2.94 0.12
C LYS A 65 5.92 -1.86 0.83
N VAL A 66 6.14 -2.05 2.13
CA VAL A 66 6.84 -1.10 3.00
C VAL A 66 8.00 -1.80 3.68
N ASP A 67 9.15 -1.14 3.75
CA ASP A 67 10.30 -1.60 4.52
C ASP A 67 10.93 -0.43 5.27
N ASN A 68 10.96 -0.50 6.60
CA ASN A 68 11.54 0.51 7.48
C ASN A 68 11.19 1.98 7.07
N LYS A 69 9.90 2.33 7.15
CA LYS A 69 9.35 3.63 6.69
C LYS A 69 9.49 3.92 5.19
N THR A 70 10.00 3.00 4.38
CA THR A 70 10.19 3.22 2.94
C THR A 70 9.12 2.50 2.15
N LEU A 71 8.34 3.24 1.37
CA LEU A 71 7.45 2.71 0.35
C LEU A 71 8.30 2.18 -0.81
N ILE A 72 8.20 0.87 -1.04
CA ILE A 72 8.95 0.18 -2.10
C ILE A 72 8.13 0.18 -3.40
N THR A 73 6.88 -0.26 -3.34
CA THR A 73 5.96 -0.29 -4.48
C THR A 73 4.52 -0.45 -4.01
N CYS A 74 3.55 -0.20 -4.88
CA CYS A 74 2.17 -0.62 -4.66
C CYS A 74 1.46 -0.96 -5.97
N PHE A 75 0.41 -1.78 -5.85
CA PHE A 75 -0.39 -2.27 -6.97
C PHE A 75 -1.76 -2.75 -6.48
N TYR A 76 -2.77 -2.70 -7.35
CA TYR A 76 -4.05 -3.35 -7.10
C TYR A 76 -4.02 -4.82 -7.50
N CYS A 77 -4.66 -5.68 -6.72
CA CYS A 77 -4.78 -7.12 -6.98
C CYS A 77 -5.96 -7.70 -6.18
N GLN A 78 -6.49 -8.85 -6.61
CA GLN A 78 -7.49 -9.58 -5.83
C GLN A 78 -6.80 -10.41 -4.73
N PHE A 79 -7.28 -10.29 -3.48
CA PHE A 79 -6.67 -10.95 -2.31
C PHE A 79 -6.49 -12.47 -2.47
N GLN A 80 -7.42 -13.14 -3.15
CA GLN A 80 -7.37 -14.59 -3.39
C GLN A 80 -6.18 -14.98 -4.30
N GLU A 81 -5.85 -14.18 -5.31
CA GLU A 81 -4.73 -14.43 -6.21
C GLU A 81 -3.38 -14.28 -5.50
N TYR A 82 -3.30 -13.35 -4.54
CA TYR A 82 -2.09 -13.11 -3.76
C TYR A 82 -1.76 -14.26 -2.78
N LEU A 83 -2.76 -14.80 -2.07
CA LEU A 83 -2.56 -15.89 -1.11
C LEU A 83 -2.07 -17.20 -1.77
N VAL A 84 -2.47 -17.45 -3.01
CA VAL A 84 -2.08 -18.64 -3.76
C VAL A 84 -0.57 -18.64 -4.08
N THR A 85 0.06 -17.47 -4.18
CA THR A 85 1.42 -17.32 -4.72
C THR A 85 2.51 -17.07 -3.68
N LYS A 86 2.20 -16.63 -2.45
CA LYS A 86 3.24 -16.28 -1.45
C LYS A 86 2.92 -16.78 -0.03
N ARG A 87 3.73 -17.75 0.44
CA ARG A 87 3.55 -18.43 1.73
C ARG A 87 4.26 -17.83 2.95
N VAL A 88 5.17 -16.84 2.79
CA VAL A 88 5.98 -16.33 3.93
C VAL A 88 6.28 -14.83 3.79
N GLN A 89 5.27 -13.97 3.90
CA GLN A 89 5.49 -12.53 4.06
C GLN A 89 4.65 -12.00 5.21
N LYS A 90 5.24 -11.17 6.08
CA LYS A 90 4.50 -10.45 7.12
C LYS A 90 3.57 -9.45 6.43
N TYR A 91 2.27 -9.57 6.68
CA TYR A 91 1.28 -8.65 6.14
C TYR A 91 0.41 -8.04 7.24
N LEU A 92 -0.11 -6.86 6.98
CA LEU A 92 -1.10 -6.17 7.80
C LEU A 92 -2.30 -5.86 6.91
N ILE A 93 -3.49 -6.28 7.32
CA ILE A 93 -4.73 -5.95 6.62
C ILE A 93 -5.27 -4.65 7.21
N ILE A 94 -5.57 -3.70 6.34
CA ILE A 94 -6.24 -2.44 6.68
C ILE A 94 -7.67 -2.55 6.18
N ASP A 95 -8.56 -2.92 7.08
CA ASP A 95 -9.99 -3.11 6.83
C ASP A 95 -10.84 -1.93 7.31
N ASN A 96 -10.26 -1.01 8.07
CA ASN A 96 -10.90 0.23 8.50
C ASN A 96 -9.87 1.38 8.64
N ILE A 97 -10.30 2.59 8.29
CA ILE A 97 -9.61 3.88 8.50
C ILE A 97 -10.62 4.93 8.97
#